data_AF-A0A9W9EM65-F1
#
_entry.id   AF-A0A9W9EM65-F1
#
_cell.length_a   1.000
_cell.length_b   1.000
_cell.length_c   1.000
_cell.angle_alpha   90.00
_cell.angle_beta   90.00
_cell.angle_gamma   90.00
#
_symmetry.space_group_name_H-M   'P 1'
#
loop_
_entity.id
_entity.type
_entity.pdbx_description
1 polymer ?
#
loop_
_entity_poly.entity_id
_entity_poly.type
_entity_poly.pdbx_seq_one_letter_code
_entity_poly.pdbx_strand_id
1 'polypeptide(L)'
;MQSREKILHPRFCKWQVDDILQNILDADKSPTPFIDPRNNLAVLARPPQHTRALIQEIQNEIALIAGSCKNRSGLWLVPSDHLHVTTLEIAAARAEPEIEDIVSFLKQRLSLSELVNYTLAHRARLVKPIVSYDASAIALTFVPAAEENDAYTYHHLRSDLYNTVARTGCPIISRYTVPSAHITIARFVTDPALEAVAPNVFRESVSRLLRQIEAINTELISDDWRRTVGPKRTKSHNPRLAPLRQATIQRPPPRYPAKSVKMVRTRAPFSCSIPKSWTGFHIATEAHEFSSAQVNIPKTRRTYCKSKDCHKHTQHKVTQYKAGKASLYAQGKRRYDRKQSGYGGQTKPVFHKKAKTTKKVVLRLECTACKTKKQLALKRCKHFELGGDKKTKGAALVF
;
A
#
# COMPACT_ATOMS: atom_id res chain seq x y z
N MET A 1 0.77 8.09 0.30
CA MET A 1 1.51 9.12 1.07
C MET A 1 2.86 9.47 0.45
N GLN A 2 3.67 8.49 -0.02
CA GLN A 2 4.97 8.80 -0.64
C GLN A 2 4.91 9.69 -1.89
N SER A 3 3.83 9.64 -2.67
CA SER A 3 3.66 10.46 -3.87
C SER A 3 3.39 11.93 -3.53
N ARG A 4 2.56 12.20 -2.52
CA ARG A 4 2.22 13.57 -2.08
C ARG A 4 3.46 14.37 -1.68
N GLU A 5 4.30 13.82 -0.80
CA GLU A 5 5.51 14.51 -0.34
C GLU A 5 6.48 14.79 -1.50
N LYS A 6 6.58 13.87 -2.46
CA LYS A 6 7.41 14.04 -3.67
C LYS A 6 6.87 15.15 -4.56
N ILE A 7 5.55 15.18 -4.78
CA ILE A 7 4.88 16.15 -5.66
C ILE A 7 4.84 17.55 -5.02
N LEU A 8 4.68 17.65 -3.70
CA LEU A 8 4.70 18.93 -2.97
C LEU A 8 6.12 19.42 -2.64
N HIS A 9 7.16 18.63 -2.92
CA HIS A 9 8.53 19.02 -2.62
C HIS A 9 8.93 20.25 -3.46
N PRO A 10 9.67 21.24 -2.91
CA PRO A 10 10.07 22.44 -3.67
C PRO A 10 10.86 22.16 -4.95
N ARG A 11 11.50 20.98 -5.06
CA ARG A 11 12.23 20.54 -6.25
C ARG A 11 11.35 19.89 -7.32
N PHE A 12 10.07 19.64 -7.04
CA PHE A 12 9.14 19.13 -8.03
C PHE A 12 8.78 20.26 -8.99
N CYS A 13 9.21 20.13 -10.25
CA CYS A 13 9.05 21.16 -11.26
C CYS A 13 8.32 20.68 -12.51
N LYS A 14 8.09 19.36 -12.67
CA LYS A 14 7.41 18.79 -13.83
C LYS A 14 6.71 17.47 -13.53
N TRP A 15 5.62 17.23 -14.25
CA TRP A 15 4.98 15.91 -14.31
C TRP A 15 5.82 14.96 -15.17
N GLN A 16 5.68 13.66 -14.92
CA GLN A 16 6.22 12.63 -15.80
C GLN A 16 5.23 12.39 -16.93
N VAL A 17 5.48 13.04 -18.07
CA VAL A 17 4.66 12.96 -19.27
C VAL A 17 4.86 11.61 -19.98
N ASP A 18 3.81 11.09 -20.58
CA ASP A 18 3.86 9.94 -21.50
C ASP A 18 4.00 10.46 -22.94
N ASP A 19 5.24 10.60 -23.40
CA ASP A 19 5.58 11.20 -24.71
C ASP A 19 4.88 10.47 -25.87
N ILE A 20 4.68 9.16 -25.75
CA ILE A 20 4.02 8.34 -26.78
C ILE A 20 2.51 8.65 -26.80
N LEU A 21 1.88 8.76 -25.63
CA LEU A 21 0.48 9.18 -25.56
C LEU A 21 0.30 10.60 -26.10
N GLN A 22 1.24 11.51 -25.81
CA GLN A 22 1.23 12.86 -26.36
C GLN A 22 1.29 12.83 -27.89
N ASN A 23 2.23 12.05 -28.46
CA ASN A 23 2.36 11.90 -29.90
C ASN A 23 1.11 11.30 -30.56
N ILE A 24 0.41 10.37 -29.89
CA ILE A 24 -0.87 9.84 -30.38
C ILE A 24 -1.94 10.94 -30.43
N LEU A 25 -2.07 11.71 -29.34
CA LEU A 25 -3.05 12.80 -29.27
C LEU A 25 -2.75 13.95 -30.24
N ASP A 26 -1.48 14.18 -30.56
CA ASP A 26 -1.06 15.18 -31.54
C ASP A 26 -1.18 14.64 -32.97
N ALA A 27 -0.93 13.35 -33.19
CA ALA A 27 -1.15 12.69 -34.46
C ALA A 27 -2.62 12.64 -34.86
N ASP A 28 -3.55 12.48 -33.91
CA ASP A 28 -5.00 12.62 -34.14
C ASP A 28 -5.39 14.00 -34.72
N LYS A 29 -4.52 15.02 -34.56
CA LYS A 29 -4.71 16.38 -35.11
C LYS A 29 -3.97 16.58 -36.44
N SER A 30 -3.11 15.63 -36.84
CA SER A 30 -2.25 15.71 -38.02
C SER A 30 -2.64 14.66 -39.06
N PRO A 31 -2.31 14.84 -40.35
CA PRO A 31 -2.66 13.85 -41.38
C PRO A 31 -1.83 12.56 -41.33
N THR A 32 -0.75 12.52 -40.54
CA THR A 32 0.13 11.35 -40.41
C THR A 32 -0.22 10.56 -39.14
N PRO A 33 -0.68 9.30 -39.24
CA PRO A 33 -0.97 8.49 -38.07
C PRO A 33 0.33 8.09 -37.36
N PHE A 34 0.43 8.39 -36.07
CA PHE A 34 1.49 7.88 -35.21
C PHE A 34 1.02 6.57 -34.58
N ILE A 35 1.79 5.50 -34.77
CA ILE A 35 1.49 4.17 -34.24
C ILE A 35 2.31 3.96 -32.96
N ASP A 36 1.68 3.58 -31.86
CA ASP A 36 2.38 3.23 -30.62
C ASP A 36 3.25 1.99 -30.85
N PRO A 37 4.58 2.05 -30.71
CA PRO A 37 5.45 0.90 -30.91
C PRO A 37 5.37 -0.12 -29.76
N ARG A 38 4.71 0.21 -28.64
CA ARG A 38 4.66 -0.62 -27.43
C ARG A 38 3.50 -1.61 -27.50
N ASN A 39 3.81 -2.89 -27.70
CA ASN A 39 2.81 -3.95 -27.59
C ASN A 39 2.81 -4.55 -26.17
N ASN A 40 1.61 -4.73 -25.62
CA ASN A 40 1.40 -5.29 -24.29
C ASN A 40 0.42 -6.46 -24.37
N LEU A 41 0.65 -7.50 -23.57
CA LEU A 41 -0.27 -8.61 -23.39
C LEU A 41 -0.68 -8.72 -21.93
N ALA A 42 -1.97 -8.52 -21.67
CA ALA A 42 -2.53 -8.53 -20.31
C ALA A 42 -3.98 -9.04 -20.30
N VAL A 43 -4.37 -9.62 -19.17
CA VAL A 43 -5.77 -9.99 -18.87
C VAL A 43 -6.41 -8.84 -18.09
N LEU A 44 -7.43 -8.24 -18.70
CA LEU A 44 -8.11 -7.05 -18.20
C LEU A 44 -9.50 -7.40 -17.68
N ALA A 45 -9.89 -6.80 -16.56
CA ALA A 45 -11.26 -6.84 -16.05
C ALA A 45 -11.92 -5.47 -16.27
N ARG A 46 -13.06 -5.45 -16.98
CA ARG A 46 -13.84 -4.23 -17.18
C ARG A 46 -14.65 -3.89 -15.92
N PRO A 47 -14.62 -2.62 -15.46
CA PRO A 47 -15.37 -2.21 -14.29
C PRO A 47 -16.89 -2.20 -14.58
N PRO A 48 -17.72 -2.52 -13.58
CA PRO A 48 -19.17 -2.40 -13.67
C PRO A 48 -19.64 -0.98 -13.99
N GLN A 49 -20.87 -0.84 -14.49
CA GLN A 49 -21.46 0.45 -14.86
C GLN A 49 -21.46 1.47 -13.71
N HIS A 50 -21.78 1.06 -12.48
CA HIS A 50 -21.77 1.97 -11.32
C HIS A 50 -20.36 2.51 -11.01
N THR A 51 -19.32 1.70 -11.20
CA THR A 51 -17.93 2.14 -11.02
C THR A 51 -17.51 3.08 -12.13
N ARG A 52 -17.93 2.85 -13.38
CA ARG A 52 -17.68 3.76 -14.49
C ARG A 52 -18.37 5.12 -14.29
N ALA A 53 -19.60 5.12 -13.79
CA ALA A 53 -20.32 6.36 -13.43
C ALA A 53 -19.57 7.14 -12.33
N LEU A 54 -19.13 6.46 -11.27
CA LEU A 54 -18.30 7.07 -10.22
C LEU A 54 -17.01 7.68 -10.79
N ILE A 55 -16.32 6.96 -11.68
CA ILE A 55 -15.10 7.47 -12.32
C ILE A 55 -15.41 8.72 -13.15
N GLN A 56 -16.53 8.74 -13.87
CA GLN A 56 -16.94 9.90 -14.66
C GLN A 56 -17.19 11.13 -13.79
N GLU A 57 -17.84 10.97 -12.64
CA GLU A 57 -18.05 12.05 -11.66
C GLU A 57 -16.70 12.61 -11.15
N ILE A 58 -15.80 11.72 -10.71
CA ILE A 58 -14.46 12.08 -10.26
C ILE A 58 -13.67 12.80 -11.37
N GLN A 59 -13.74 12.29 -12.61
CA GLN A 59 -13.10 12.91 -13.77
C GLN A 59 -13.65 14.31 -14.04
N ASN A 60 -14.96 14.51 -13.94
CA ASN A 60 -15.59 15.83 -14.11
C ASN A 60 -15.08 16.82 -13.05
N GLU A 61 -15.03 16.42 -11.78
CA GLU A 61 -14.50 17.28 -10.71
C GLU A 61 -13.04 17.64 -10.90
N ILE A 62 -12.21 16.67 -11.29
CA ILE A 62 -10.78 16.91 -11.55
C ILE A 62 -10.60 17.82 -12.77
N ALA A 63 -11.41 17.64 -13.81
CA ALA A 63 -11.36 18.45 -15.04
C ALA A 63 -11.65 19.94 -14.78
N LEU A 64 -12.55 20.26 -13.84
CA LEU A 64 -12.88 21.65 -13.48
C LEU A 64 -11.65 22.42 -12.93
N ILE A 65 -10.70 21.70 -12.32
CA ILE A 65 -9.52 22.31 -11.69
C ILE A 65 -8.31 22.28 -12.62
N ALA A 66 -8.18 21.22 -13.43
CA ALA A 66 -7.07 21.07 -14.36
C ALA A 66 -7.10 22.11 -15.49
N GLY A 67 -8.23 22.76 -15.75
CA GLY A 67 -8.41 23.74 -16.81
C GLY A 67 -9.41 23.22 -17.85
N SER A 68 -10.36 24.08 -18.18
CA SER A 68 -11.54 23.81 -18.99
C SER A 68 -11.23 23.10 -20.33
N CYS A 69 -12.01 22.06 -20.60
CA CYS A 69 -12.30 21.48 -21.92
C CYS A 69 -11.20 20.72 -22.70
N LYS A 70 -11.43 19.40 -22.77
CA LYS A 70 -11.25 18.47 -23.90
C LYS A 70 -9.93 18.35 -24.66
N ASN A 71 -8.93 19.23 -24.56
CA ASN A 71 -7.58 19.01 -25.12
C ASN A 71 -6.54 20.12 -24.83
N ARG A 72 -6.68 20.93 -23.76
CA ARG A 72 -5.67 21.97 -23.43
C ARG A 72 -5.41 22.20 -21.93
N SER A 73 -5.73 21.21 -21.12
CA SER A 73 -5.14 21.07 -19.78
C SER A 73 -4.25 19.84 -19.84
N GLY A 74 -3.05 19.89 -19.25
CA GLY A 74 -2.04 18.83 -19.34
C GLY A 74 -2.40 17.49 -18.71
N LEU A 75 -3.69 17.17 -18.60
CA LEU A 75 -4.29 15.98 -18.05
C LEU A 75 -5.24 15.35 -19.09
N TRP A 76 -4.89 14.16 -19.56
CA TRP A 76 -5.74 13.33 -20.39
C TRP A 76 -6.60 12.41 -19.53
N LEU A 77 -7.92 12.46 -19.72
CA LEU A 77 -8.88 11.62 -19.01
C LEU A 77 -9.11 10.32 -19.79
N VAL A 78 -9.04 9.19 -19.11
CA VAL A 78 -9.24 7.87 -19.75
C VAL A 78 -10.72 7.72 -20.14
N PRO A 79 -11.05 7.45 -21.42
CA PRO A 79 -12.43 7.24 -21.85
C PRO A 79 -13.08 6.04 -21.16
N SER A 80 -14.41 6.09 -20.97
CA SER A 80 -15.19 5.05 -20.27
C SER A 80 -14.99 3.64 -20.85
N ASP A 81 -14.84 3.53 -22.17
CA ASP A 81 -14.65 2.25 -22.87
C ASP A 81 -13.25 1.65 -22.65
N HIS A 82 -12.29 2.49 -22.29
CA HIS A 82 -10.90 2.09 -22.02
C HIS A 82 -10.63 1.90 -20.53
N LEU A 83 -11.61 2.14 -19.64
CA LEU A 83 -11.44 1.87 -18.21
C LEU A 83 -11.32 0.37 -17.95
N HIS A 84 -10.26 -0.03 -17.25
CA HIS A 84 -10.01 -1.43 -16.91
C HIS A 84 -9.17 -1.56 -15.63
N VAL A 85 -9.29 -2.73 -14.98
CA VAL A 85 -8.34 -3.21 -13.97
C VAL A 85 -7.47 -4.28 -14.61
N THR A 86 -6.15 -4.12 -14.53
CA THR A 86 -5.21 -5.15 -14.99
C THR A 86 -5.14 -6.29 -13.97
N THR A 87 -5.68 -7.46 -14.30
CA THR A 87 -5.68 -8.64 -13.41
C THR A 87 -4.41 -9.48 -13.54
N LEU A 88 -3.85 -9.58 -14.73
CA LEU A 88 -2.57 -10.22 -14.99
C LEU A 88 -1.88 -9.48 -16.14
N GLU A 89 -0.61 -9.10 -15.95
CA GLU A 89 0.25 -8.59 -17.02
C GLU A 89 1.21 -9.71 -17.40
N ILE A 90 1.18 -10.13 -18.67
CA ILE A 90 1.99 -11.23 -19.18
C ILE A 90 3.28 -10.69 -19.79
N ALA A 91 3.16 -9.68 -20.65
CA ALA A 91 4.29 -9.00 -21.29
C ALA A 91 3.98 -7.51 -21.45
N ALA A 92 4.99 -6.67 -21.25
CA ALA A 92 4.88 -5.22 -21.39
C ALA A 92 5.98 -4.65 -22.30
N ALA A 93 5.60 -3.72 -23.18
CA ALA A 93 6.44 -2.98 -24.10
C ALA A 93 7.37 -3.86 -24.95
N ARG A 94 6.78 -4.80 -25.69
CA ARG A 94 7.49 -5.71 -26.60
C ARG A 94 7.21 -5.40 -28.07
N ALA A 95 8.04 -5.96 -28.94
CA ALA A 95 7.78 -5.95 -30.38
C ALA A 95 6.54 -6.80 -30.70
N GLU A 96 5.83 -6.44 -31.75
CA GLU A 96 4.65 -7.15 -32.24
C GLU A 96 4.88 -8.66 -32.44
N PRO A 97 5.93 -9.12 -33.16
CA PRO A 97 6.14 -10.56 -33.36
C PRO A 97 6.36 -11.33 -32.05
N GLU A 98 7.02 -10.72 -31.05
CA GLU A 98 7.20 -11.36 -29.75
C GLU A 98 5.85 -11.56 -29.03
N ILE A 99 4.92 -10.61 -29.15
CA ILE A 99 3.59 -10.74 -28.57
C ILE A 99 2.77 -11.77 -29.33
N GLU A 100 2.83 -11.80 -30.65
CA GLU A 100 2.14 -12.79 -31.48
C GLU A 100 2.60 -14.22 -31.18
N ASP A 101 3.90 -14.42 -30.97
CA ASP A 101 4.48 -15.70 -30.56
C ASP A 101 3.93 -16.15 -29.20
N ILE A 102 3.88 -15.24 -28.21
CA ILE A 102 3.32 -15.52 -26.89
C ILE A 102 1.82 -15.85 -27.00
N VAL A 103 1.07 -15.09 -27.79
CA VAL A 103 -0.37 -15.33 -27.99
C VAL A 103 -0.61 -16.68 -28.66
N SER A 104 0.17 -17.02 -29.68
CA SER A 104 0.09 -18.30 -30.39
C SER A 104 0.45 -19.46 -29.47
N PHE A 105 1.50 -19.31 -28.67
CA PHE A 105 1.91 -20.28 -27.65
C PHE A 105 0.81 -20.53 -26.61
N LEU A 106 0.13 -19.47 -26.15
CA LEU A 106 -0.97 -19.59 -25.19
C LEU A 106 -2.21 -20.23 -25.81
N LYS A 107 -2.58 -19.85 -27.04
CA LYS A 107 -3.73 -20.45 -27.76
C LYS A 107 -3.59 -21.97 -27.94
N GLN A 108 -2.37 -22.47 -28.11
CA GLN A 108 -2.11 -23.91 -28.28
C GLN A 108 -2.26 -24.71 -26.98
N ARG A 109 -2.01 -24.08 -25.82
CA ARG A 109 -1.90 -24.78 -24.51
C ARG A 109 -3.00 -24.43 -23.52
N LEU A 110 -3.78 -23.39 -23.80
CA LEU A 110 -4.78 -22.85 -22.89
C LEU A 110 -6.03 -22.41 -23.65
N SER A 111 -7.19 -22.70 -23.05
CA SER A 111 -8.45 -22.08 -23.47
C SER A 111 -8.49 -20.60 -23.04
N LEU A 112 -8.29 -19.69 -24.00
CA LEU A 112 -8.33 -18.25 -23.73
C LEU A 112 -9.72 -17.79 -23.24
N SER A 113 -10.80 -18.44 -23.69
CA SER A 113 -12.16 -18.11 -23.25
C SER A 113 -12.35 -18.41 -21.77
N GLU A 114 -11.82 -19.51 -21.26
CA GLU A 114 -11.85 -19.84 -19.84
C GLU A 114 -11.04 -18.85 -19.00
N LEU A 115 -9.86 -18.43 -19.49
CA LEU A 115 -9.02 -17.45 -18.81
C LEU A 115 -9.71 -16.09 -18.69
N VAL A 116 -10.31 -15.59 -19.78
CA VAL A 116 -11.00 -14.30 -19.82
C VAL A 116 -12.29 -14.35 -18.99
N ASN A 117 -13.03 -15.46 -19.08
CA ASN A 117 -14.29 -15.64 -18.34
C ASN A 117 -14.10 -16.14 -16.91
N TYR A 118 -12.86 -16.31 -16.44
CA TYR A 118 -12.56 -16.85 -15.12
C TYR A 118 -13.24 -16.06 -13.98
N THR A 119 -13.38 -14.74 -14.17
CA THR A 119 -14.05 -13.83 -13.23
C THR A 119 -15.57 -14.06 -13.11
N LEU A 120 -16.20 -14.73 -14.08
CA LEU A 120 -17.63 -15.05 -14.02
C LEU A 120 -17.92 -16.10 -12.94
N ALA A 121 -17.04 -17.11 -12.82
CA ALA A 121 -17.12 -18.15 -11.82
C ALA A 121 -16.45 -17.75 -10.48
N HIS A 122 -15.35 -16.99 -10.54
CA HIS A 122 -14.52 -16.64 -9.39
C HIS A 122 -14.56 -15.13 -9.11
N ARG A 123 -15.66 -14.67 -8.51
CA ARG A 123 -15.89 -13.25 -8.25
C ARG A 123 -15.09 -12.77 -7.05
N ALA A 124 -14.15 -11.85 -7.28
CA ALA A 124 -13.46 -11.13 -6.23
C ALA A 124 -14.15 -9.79 -5.94
N ARG A 125 -14.41 -9.50 -4.67
CA ARG A 125 -15.01 -8.24 -4.24
C ARG A 125 -13.93 -7.20 -3.92
N LEU A 126 -14.09 -6.02 -4.49
CA LEU A 126 -13.24 -4.84 -4.25
C LEU A 126 -14.06 -3.78 -3.51
N VAL A 127 -13.47 -3.19 -2.48
CA VAL A 127 -14.14 -2.22 -1.59
C VAL A 127 -13.25 -1.01 -1.34
N LYS A 128 -13.84 0.04 -0.74
CA LYS A 128 -13.12 1.25 -0.29
C LYS A 128 -12.33 1.91 -1.44
N PRO A 129 -13.05 2.45 -2.46
CA PRO A 129 -12.41 3.20 -3.53
C PRO A 129 -11.68 4.43 -2.95
N ILE A 130 -10.45 4.66 -3.39
CA ILE A 130 -9.63 5.82 -3.03
C ILE A 130 -8.94 6.32 -4.29
N VAL A 131 -9.02 7.62 -4.56
CA VAL A 131 -8.26 8.28 -5.61
C VAL A 131 -6.80 8.39 -5.17
N SER A 132 -5.96 7.68 -5.90
CA SER A 132 -4.50 7.65 -5.77
C SER A 132 -3.85 8.36 -6.95
N TYR A 133 -2.67 8.92 -6.72
CA TYR A 133 -1.94 9.68 -7.74
C TYR A 133 -0.43 9.52 -7.56
N ASP A 134 0.30 9.61 -8.65
CA ASP A 134 1.75 9.74 -8.71
C ASP A 134 2.16 10.86 -9.67
N ALA A 135 3.44 10.91 -10.06
CA ALA A 135 3.93 11.95 -10.97
C ALA A 135 3.47 11.76 -12.43
N SER A 136 2.91 10.60 -12.77
CA SER A 136 2.55 10.19 -14.14
C SER A 136 1.05 10.07 -14.38
N ALA A 137 0.29 9.65 -13.37
CA ALA A 137 -1.12 9.32 -13.53
C ALA A 137 -1.93 9.49 -12.23
N ILE A 138 -3.25 9.51 -12.42
CA ILE A 138 -4.26 9.43 -11.37
C ILE A 138 -5.05 8.14 -11.59
N ALA A 139 -5.24 7.37 -10.51
CA ALA A 139 -5.92 6.09 -10.54
C ALA A 139 -6.88 5.93 -9.36
N LEU A 140 -8.03 5.29 -9.60
CA LEU A 140 -8.95 4.84 -8.57
C LEU A 140 -8.49 3.47 -8.04
N THR A 141 -7.99 3.43 -6.81
CA THR A 141 -7.49 2.22 -6.17
C THR A 141 -8.53 1.62 -5.23
N PHE A 142 -8.59 0.29 -5.17
CA PHE A 142 -9.49 -0.47 -4.32
C PHE A 142 -8.73 -1.40 -3.38
N VAL A 143 -9.38 -1.74 -2.27
CA VAL A 143 -8.90 -2.74 -1.32
C VAL A 143 -9.65 -4.05 -1.55
N PRO A 144 -8.97 -5.21 -1.62
CA PRO A 144 -9.64 -6.50 -1.65
C PRO A 144 -10.47 -6.71 -0.39
N ALA A 145 -11.74 -7.08 -0.54
CA ALA A 145 -12.54 -7.51 0.59
C ALA A 145 -11.99 -8.86 1.10
N ALA A 146 -11.78 -8.94 2.41
CA ALA A 146 -11.30 -10.14 3.10
C ALA A 146 -12.04 -10.26 4.46
N GLU A 147 -13.35 -10.07 4.44
CA GLU A 147 -14.22 -10.24 5.61
C GLU A 147 -14.52 -11.74 5.82
N GLU A 148 -15.10 -12.12 6.97
CA GLU A 148 -15.30 -13.53 7.38
C GLU A 148 -16.05 -14.41 6.37
N ASN A 149 -16.80 -13.82 5.43
CA ASN A 149 -17.55 -14.53 4.39
C ASN A 149 -16.85 -14.58 3.02
N ASP A 150 -15.76 -13.84 2.80
CA ASP A 150 -15.05 -13.81 1.52
C ASP A 150 -13.87 -14.80 1.54
N ALA A 151 -14.16 -16.09 1.32
CA ALA A 151 -13.13 -17.12 1.20
C ALA A 151 -12.19 -16.88 -0.01
N TYR A 152 -12.68 -16.16 -1.03
CA TYR A 152 -11.97 -15.86 -2.27
C TYR A 152 -11.77 -14.35 -2.42
N THR A 153 -10.53 -13.93 -2.66
CA THR A 153 -10.14 -12.50 -2.67
C THR A 153 -9.50 -12.14 -3.99
N TYR A 154 -9.34 -10.84 -4.25
CA TYR A 154 -8.65 -10.38 -5.47
C TYR A 154 -7.23 -10.93 -5.60
N HIS A 155 -6.54 -11.19 -4.48
CA HIS A 155 -5.21 -11.81 -4.52
C HIS A 155 -5.26 -13.28 -4.95
N HIS A 156 -6.29 -14.03 -4.53
CA HIS A 156 -6.54 -15.39 -5.02
C HIS A 156 -6.77 -15.37 -6.53
N LEU A 157 -7.67 -14.49 -7.01
CA LEU A 157 -7.93 -14.31 -8.44
C LEU A 157 -6.65 -14.10 -9.26
N ARG A 158 -5.80 -13.17 -8.84
CA ARG A 158 -4.54 -12.92 -9.54
C ARG A 158 -3.59 -14.10 -9.48
N SER A 159 -3.51 -14.76 -8.33
CA SER A 159 -2.66 -15.94 -8.15
C SER A 159 -3.11 -17.07 -9.07
N ASP A 160 -4.42 -17.29 -9.20
CA ASP A 160 -4.97 -18.37 -10.02
C ASP A 160 -4.78 -18.08 -11.51
N LEU A 161 -5.02 -16.84 -11.96
CA LEU A 161 -4.71 -16.42 -13.33
C LEU A 161 -3.21 -16.56 -13.63
N TYR A 162 -2.34 -16.12 -12.72
CA TYR A 162 -0.89 -16.25 -12.87
C TYR A 162 -0.48 -17.72 -12.96
N ASN A 163 -0.95 -18.56 -12.04
CA ASN A 163 -0.61 -19.99 -12.00
C ASN A 163 -1.13 -20.72 -13.24
N THR A 164 -2.31 -20.33 -13.74
CA THR A 164 -2.89 -20.89 -14.98
C THR A 164 -1.99 -20.62 -16.18
N VAL A 165 -1.54 -19.38 -16.35
CA VAL A 165 -0.60 -19.02 -17.43
C VAL A 165 0.77 -19.64 -17.20
N ALA A 166 1.31 -19.60 -15.98
CA ALA A 166 2.64 -20.13 -15.67
C ALA A 166 2.75 -21.65 -15.91
N ARG A 167 1.69 -22.42 -15.64
CA ARG A 167 1.64 -23.87 -15.91
C ARG A 167 1.81 -24.22 -17.39
N THR A 168 1.52 -23.30 -18.31
CA THR A 168 1.75 -23.51 -19.75
C THR A 168 3.23 -23.46 -20.12
N GLY A 169 4.11 -22.99 -19.23
CA GLY A 169 5.51 -22.70 -19.51
C GLY A 169 5.77 -21.32 -20.12
N CYS A 170 4.73 -20.49 -20.29
CA CYS A 170 4.86 -19.14 -20.81
C CYS A 170 5.67 -18.25 -19.85
N PRO A 171 6.73 -17.57 -20.31
CA PRO A 171 7.47 -16.61 -19.49
C PRO A 171 6.58 -15.39 -19.19
N ILE A 172 6.33 -15.12 -17.91
CA ILE A 172 5.58 -13.95 -17.46
C ILE A 172 6.58 -12.84 -17.13
N ILE A 173 6.65 -11.81 -17.97
CA ILE A 173 7.59 -10.69 -17.87
C ILE A 173 6.80 -9.42 -17.53
N SER A 174 6.24 -9.39 -16.32
CA SER A 174 5.48 -8.25 -15.80
C SER A 174 6.41 -7.10 -15.39
N ARG A 175 6.04 -5.86 -15.70
CA ARG A 175 6.74 -4.64 -15.26
C ARG A 175 6.53 -4.40 -13.76
N TYR A 176 5.35 -4.72 -13.23
CA TYR A 176 4.99 -4.50 -11.84
C TYR A 176 4.65 -5.80 -11.12
N THR A 177 5.45 -6.13 -10.09
CA THR A 177 5.25 -7.34 -9.27
C THR A 177 4.28 -7.13 -8.11
N VAL A 178 3.97 -5.88 -7.75
CA VAL A 178 3.07 -5.56 -6.64
C VAL A 178 1.62 -5.55 -7.14
N PRO A 179 0.75 -6.44 -6.64
CA PRO A 179 -0.62 -6.52 -7.10
C PRO A 179 -1.49 -5.45 -6.43
N SER A 180 -1.71 -4.31 -7.10
CA SER A 180 -2.71 -3.32 -6.70
C SER A 180 -3.96 -3.40 -7.60
N ALA A 181 -5.14 -3.39 -6.98
CA ALA A 181 -6.40 -3.27 -7.71
C ALA A 181 -6.65 -1.79 -7.99
N HIS A 182 -6.27 -1.31 -9.17
CA HIS A 182 -6.44 0.08 -9.54
C HIS A 182 -6.95 0.22 -10.98
N ILE A 183 -7.69 1.30 -11.22
CA ILE A 183 -8.16 1.73 -12.54
C ILE A 183 -7.50 3.07 -12.81
N THR A 184 -6.70 3.18 -13.87
CA THR A 184 -6.17 4.47 -14.31
C THR A 184 -7.31 5.32 -14.84
N ILE A 185 -7.50 6.52 -14.28
CA ILE A 185 -8.59 7.44 -14.67
C ILE A 185 -8.08 8.68 -15.38
N ALA A 186 -6.82 9.05 -15.19
CA ALA A 186 -6.19 10.15 -15.93
C ALA A 186 -4.66 9.99 -16.01
N ARG A 187 -4.04 10.60 -17.03
CA ARG A 187 -2.58 10.68 -17.22
C ARG A 187 -2.15 12.12 -17.48
N PHE A 188 -0.96 12.49 -17.03
CA PHE A 188 -0.38 13.79 -17.35
C PHE A 188 0.28 13.73 -18.73
N VAL A 189 -0.08 14.65 -19.63
CA VAL A 189 0.36 14.63 -21.04
C VAL A 189 1.09 15.90 -21.45
N THR A 190 1.08 16.95 -20.62
CA THR A 190 1.82 18.19 -20.91
C THR A 190 2.80 18.52 -19.79
N ASP A 191 4.02 18.93 -20.15
CA ASP A 191 4.99 19.47 -19.21
C ASP A 191 4.67 20.96 -18.95
N PRO A 192 4.47 21.38 -17.70
CA PRO A 192 4.35 22.79 -17.32
C PRO A 192 5.50 23.68 -17.81
N ALA A 193 6.69 23.10 -18.03
CA ALA A 193 7.86 23.79 -18.57
C ALA A 193 7.68 24.20 -20.05
N LEU A 194 6.87 23.47 -20.83
CA LEU A 194 6.52 23.81 -22.21
C LEU A 194 5.52 24.97 -22.28
N GLU A 195 4.71 25.16 -21.22
CA GLU A 195 3.68 26.20 -21.17
C GLU A 195 4.19 27.55 -20.61
N ALA A 196 5.50 27.69 -20.38
CA ALA A 196 6.12 28.90 -19.81
C ALA A 196 5.47 29.37 -18.49
N VAL A 197 4.86 28.46 -17.72
CA VAL A 197 4.16 28.78 -16.48
C VAL A 197 5.16 29.10 -15.39
N ALA A 198 4.99 30.26 -14.73
CA ALA A 198 5.83 30.65 -13.60
C ALA A 198 5.83 29.54 -12.52
N PRO A 199 6.98 29.17 -11.93
CA PRO A 199 7.07 28.05 -10.96
C PRO A 199 6.12 28.15 -9.77
N ASN A 200 5.75 29.37 -9.36
CA ASN A 200 4.80 29.62 -8.28
C ASN A 200 3.36 29.26 -8.68
N VAL A 201 2.95 29.60 -9.90
CA VAL A 201 1.61 29.28 -10.45
C VAL A 201 1.46 27.78 -10.63
N PHE A 202 2.51 27.11 -11.11
CA PHE A 202 2.54 25.66 -11.22
C PHE A 202 2.31 24.98 -9.86
N ARG A 203 3.07 25.37 -8.83
CA ARG A 203 2.94 24.82 -7.47
C ARG A 203 1.55 25.06 -6.87
N GLU A 204 0.96 26.22 -7.12
CA GLU A 204 -0.39 26.53 -6.65
C GLU A 204 -1.44 25.64 -7.34
N SER A 205 -1.33 25.43 -8.65
CA SER A 205 -2.17 24.52 -9.41
C SER A 205 -2.06 23.08 -8.91
N VAL A 206 -0.84 22.59 -8.70
CA VAL A 206 -0.59 21.26 -8.11
C VAL A 206 -1.23 21.15 -6.72
N SER A 207 -1.04 22.15 -5.86
CA SER A 207 -1.64 22.18 -4.52
C SER A 207 -3.17 22.18 -4.57
N ARG A 208 -3.78 22.88 -5.53
CA ARG A 208 -5.23 22.91 -5.74
C ARG A 208 -5.77 21.56 -6.19
N LEU A 209 -5.10 20.91 -7.14
CA LEU A 209 -5.43 19.56 -7.60
C LEU A 209 -5.38 18.56 -6.44
N LEU A 210 -4.29 18.58 -5.65
CA LEU A 210 -4.15 17.65 -4.53
C LEU A 210 -5.18 17.89 -3.43
N ARG A 211 -5.55 19.15 -3.15
CA ARG A 211 -6.63 19.48 -2.21
C ARG A 211 -7.98 18.94 -2.68
N GLN A 212 -8.29 19.02 -3.97
CA GLN A 212 -9.53 18.43 -4.50
C GLN A 212 -9.54 16.91 -4.39
N ILE A 213 -8.43 16.26 -4.73
CA ILE A 213 -8.32 14.80 -4.58
C ILE A 213 -8.51 14.39 -3.11
N GLU A 214 -8.01 15.17 -2.16
CA GLU A 214 -8.25 14.94 -0.74
C GLU A 214 -9.72 15.16 -0.32
N ALA A 215 -10.40 16.15 -0.89
CA ALA A 215 -11.83 16.36 -0.68
C ALA A 215 -12.63 15.16 -1.19
N ILE A 216 -12.41 14.74 -2.44
CA ILE A 216 -13.02 13.56 -3.05
C ILE A 216 -12.77 12.32 -2.18
N ASN A 217 -11.53 12.10 -1.73
CA ASN A 217 -11.20 10.96 -0.86
C ASN A 217 -11.91 11.01 0.49
N THR A 218 -12.13 12.20 1.06
CA THR A 218 -12.87 12.36 2.31
C THR A 218 -14.32 11.93 2.14
N GLU A 219 -14.95 12.32 1.01
CA GLU A 219 -16.30 11.91 0.66
C GLU A 219 -16.39 10.39 0.41
N LEU A 220 -15.45 9.81 -0.35
CA LEU A 220 -15.38 8.36 -0.60
C LEU A 220 -15.23 7.53 0.69
N ILE A 221 -14.51 8.06 1.70
CA ILE A 221 -14.29 7.38 3.00
C ILE A 221 -15.51 7.51 3.91
N SER A 222 -16.26 8.61 3.85
CA SER A 222 -17.39 8.90 4.74
C SER A 222 -18.62 8.00 4.59
N ASP A 223 -18.59 7.01 3.67
CA ASP A 223 -19.70 6.12 3.29
C ASP A 223 -20.96 6.84 2.73
N ASP A 224 -20.99 8.18 2.67
CA ASP A 224 -22.11 8.95 2.10
C ASP A 224 -22.31 8.71 0.60
N TRP A 225 -21.27 8.28 -0.14
CA TRP A 225 -21.38 7.89 -1.55
C TRP A 225 -22.24 6.63 -1.78
N ARG A 226 -22.42 5.76 -0.76
CA ARG A 226 -23.31 4.58 -0.88
C ARG A 226 -24.79 4.98 -0.97
N ARG A 227 -25.14 6.23 -0.64
CA ARG A 227 -26.51 6.75 -0.76
C ARG A 227 -26.86 7.18 -2.19
N THR A 228 -25.88 7.49 -3.02
CA THR A 228 -26.10 8.00 -4.39
C THR A 228 -26.04 6.93 -5.46
N VAL A 229 -25.33 5.80 -5.25
CA VAL A 229 -25.19 4.77 -6.30
C VAL A 229 -25.45 3.36 -5.78
N GLY A 230 -26.72 2.98 -5.74
CA GLY A 230 -27.18 1.59 -5.60
C GLY A 230 -28.70 1.51 -5.79
N PRO A 231 -29.24 0.44 -6.41
CA PRO A 231 -30.68 0.25 -6.41
C PRO A 231 -31.14 0.17 -4.97
N LYS A 232 -32.16 0.98 -4.62
CA LYS A 232 -32.83 0.90 -3.32
C LYS A 232 -33.17 -0.56 -3.08
N ARG A 233 -32.58 -1.17 -2.04
CA ARG A 233 -33.09 -2.43 -1.51
C ARG A 233 -34.47 -2.11 -0.96
N THR A 234 -35.50 -2.26 -1.79
CA THR A 234 -36.86 -2.38 -1.31
C THR A 234 -36.83 -3.59 -0.38
N LYS A 235 -37.13 -3.35 0.90
CA LYS A 235 -37.45 -4.45 1.81
C LYS A 235 -38.73 -5.07 1.25
N SER A 236 -38.62 -6.07 0.39
CA SER A 236 -39.74 -6.96 0.11
C SER A 236 -39.94 -7.79 1.38
N HIS A 237 -40.84 -7.33 2.23
CA HIS A 237 -41.61 -8.25 3.05
C HIS A 237 -42.42 -9.10 2.08
N ASN A 238 -42.02 -10.36 1.89
CA ASN A 238 -42.93 -11.35 1.34
C ASN A 238 -43.16 -12.42 2.42
N PRO A 239 -44.36 -12.47 3.03
CA PRO A 239 -44.72 -13.48 4.00
C PRO A 239 -45.18 -14.71 3.22
N ARG A 240 -44.36 -15.76 3.18
CA ARG A 240 -44.75 -17.18 3.06
C ARG A 240 -43.57 -17.96 2.49
N LEU A 241 -42.99 -18.79 3.35
CA LEU A 241 -42.66 -20.20 3.15
C LEU A 241 -41.79 -20.61 4.35
N ALA A 242 -42.44 -21.23 5.33
CA ALA A 242 -41.78 -21.83 6.48
C ALA A 242 -41.14 -23.16 6.06
N PRO A 243 -39.87 -23.43 6.37
CA PRO A 243 -39.37 -24.79 6.44
C PRO A 243 -39.51 -25.32 7.87
N LEU A 244 -39.97 -26.56 7.95
CA LEU A 244 -40.13 -27.37 9.16
C LEU A 244 -38.88 -27.36 10.04
N ARG A 245 -39.09 -27.07 11.33
CA ARG A 245 -38.07 -27.15 12.39
C ARG A 245 -37.61 -28.59 12.57
N GLN A 246 -36.34 -28.87 12.29
CA GLN A 246 -35.65 -29.97 12.96
C GLN A 246 -35.10 -29.47 14.29
N ALA A 247 -35.45 -30.17 15.36
CA ALA A 247 -35.11 -29.83 16.74
C ALA A 247 -33.63 -30.14 17.01
N THR A 248 -32.81 -29.10 17.16
CA THR A 248 -31.45 -29.21 17.71
C THR A 248 -31.47 -28.80 19.17
N ILE A 249 -31.21 -29.76 20.06
CA ILE A 249 -31.07 -29.58 21.50
C ILE A 249 -29.91 -28.61 21.77
N GLN A 250 -30.23 -27.38 22.20
CA GLN A 250 -29.23 -26.42 22.68
C GLN A 250 -28.90 -26.73 24.15
N ARG A 251 -27.65 -27.10 24.42
CA ARG A 251 -27.10 -27.05 25.79
C ARG A 251 -26.71 -25.60 26.11
N PRO A 252 -27.03 -25.06 27.30
CA PRO A 252 -26.66 -23.70 27.67
C PRO A 252 -25.15 -23.58 27.97
N PRO A 253 -24.53 -22.41 27.71
CA PRO A 253 -23.13 -22.15 28.04
C PRO A 253 -22.90 -22.01 29.56
N PRO A 254 -21.69 -22.29 30.06
CA PRO A 254 -21.38 -22.19 31.49
C PRO A 254 -21.36 -20.74 31.97
N ARG A 255 -22.08 -20.47 33.07
CA ARG A 255 -22.06 -19.20 33.80
C ARG A 255 -20.78 -19.11 34.64
N TYR A 256 -19.97 -18.08 34.42
CA TYR A 256 -18.95 -17.65 35.39
C TYR A 256 -19.46 -16.42 36.15
N PRO A 257 -19.25 -16.33 37.48
CA PRO A 257 -19.72 -15.19 38.26
C PRO A 257 -18.83 -13.96 38.04
N ALA A 258 -19.45 -12.86 37.61
CA ALA A 258 -18.83 -11.54 37.55
C ALA A 258 -18.58 -11.01 38.97
N LYS A 259 -17.31 -10.79 39.34
CA LYS A 259 -16.96 -10.03 40.54
C LYS A 259 -17.14 -8.53 40.24
N SER A 260 -18.03 -7.91 40.99
CA SER A 260 -18.32 -6.48 40.97
C SER A 260 -17.14 -5.66 41.51
N VAL A 261 -16.66 -4.70 40.72
CA VAL A 261 -15.76 -3.64 41.20
C VAL A 261 -16.62 -2.40 41.42
N LYS A 262 -16.84 -2.05 42.70
CA LYS A 262 -17.50 -0.80 43.12
C LYS A 262 -16.55 0.38 42.88
N MET A 263 -16.92 1.30 41.99
CA MET A 263 -16.32 2.64 41.93
C MET A 263 -17.02 3.54 42.94
N VAL A 264 -16.28 3.98 43.97
CA VAL A 264 -16.71 5.00 44.93
C VAL A 264 -16.40 6.38 44.36
N ARG A 265 -17.41 7.25 44.30
CA ARG A 265 -17.33 8.65 43.88
C ARG A 265 -17.00 9.50 45.11
N THR A 266 -15.83 10.13 45.16
CA THR A 266 -15.55 11.24 46.08
C THR A 266 -15.71 12.56 45.34
N ARG A 267 -16.58 13.44 45.87
CA ARG A 267 -16.85 14.80 45.37
C ARG A 267 -15.99 15.83 46.14
N ALA A 268 -15.81 16.97 45.47
CA ALA A 268 -15.51 18.31 45.96
C ALA A 268 -14.05 18.81 45.74
N PRO A 269 -13.81 20.13 45.74
CA PRO A 269 -14.07 20.98 44.57
C PRO A 269 -12.88 21.92 44.26
N PHE A 270 -12.51 22.10 43.00
CA PHE A 270 -11.67 23.25 42.62
C PHE A 270 -12.13 23.79 41.26
N SER A 271 -12.64 25.00 41.30
CA SER A 271 -12.83 25.91 40.18
C SER A 271 -11.47 26.33 39.62
N CYS A 272 -11.22 26.13 38.34
CA CYS A 272 -10.40 27.07 37.58
C CYS A 272 -10.68 26.90 36.07
N SER A 273 -11.04 28.02 35.48
CA SER A 273 -11.18 28.29 34.05
C SER A 273 -9.94 27.85 33.25
N ILE A 274 -10.16 27.11 32.16
CA ILE A 274 -9.11 26.74 31.18
C ILE A 274 -9.43 27.41 29.83
N PRO A 275 -8.46 28.14 29.23
CA PRO A 275 -8.65 28.82 27.95
C PRO A 275 -8.61 27.85 26.77
N LYS A 276 -9.35 28.21 25.71
CA LYS A 276 -9.31 27.60 24.38
C LYS A 276 -7.98 27.92 23.69
N SER A 277 -7.07 26.96 23.62
CA SER A 277 -6.07 26.78 22.55
C SER A 277 -5.16 25.62 22.92
N TRP A 278 -4.54 24.97 21.93
CA TRP A 278 -3.68 23.77 22.01
C TRP A 278 -4.38 22.43 21.77
N THR A 279 -5.02 22.30 20.60
CA THR A 279 -5.12 21.02 19.91
C THR A 279 -3.77 20.68 19.30
N GLY A 280 -3.08 19.69 19.88
CA GLY A 280 -1.76 19.27 19.40
C GLY A 280 -1.31 17.92 19.96
N PHE A 281 -2.15 16.88 19.86
CA PHE A 281 -1.71 15.50 20.06
C PHE A 281 -1.54 14.82 18.70
N HIS A 282 -0.40 15.08 18.06
CA HIS A 282 0.06 14.31 16.91
C HIS A 282 0.41 12.89 17.37
N ILE A 283 -0.49 11.93 17.14
CA ILE A 283 -0.12 10.52 17.09
C ILE A 283 0.60 10.32 15.75
N ALA A 284 1.93 10.43 15.77
CA ALA A 284 2.78 10.13 14.63
C ALA A 284 2.79 8.61 14.36
N THR A 285 1.83 8.12 13.58
CA THR A 285 1.93 6.79 12.95
C THR A 285 2.70 6.90 11.64
N GLU A 286 4.03 7.01 11.74
CA GLU A 286 4.93 6.91 10.60
C GLU A 286 5.00 5.46 10.07
N ALA A 287 4.27 5.15 9.01
CA ALA A 287 4.49 3.95 8.20
C ALA A 287 5.51 4.26 7.08
N HIS A 288 6.80 4.20 7.40
CA HIS A 288 7.89 4.33 6.43
C HIS A 288 7.91 3.12 5.50
N GLU A 289 7.65 3.33 4.21
CA GLU A 289 7.88 2.34 3.15
C GLU A 289 9.38 2.10 2.99
N PHE A 290 9.77 0.83 3.17
CA PHE A 290 11.14 0.35 3.05
C PHE A 290 11.55 0.31 1.59
N SER A 291 12.27 1.35 1.14
CA SER A 291 13.26 1.17 0.09
C SER A 291 14.12 -0.06 0.44
N SER A 292 14.40 -0.92 -0.53
CA SER A 292 15.41 -1.99 -0.45
C SER A 292 16.84 -1.44 -0.32
N ALA A 293 16.98 -0.21 0.18
CA ALA A 293 18.24 0.38 0.56
C ALA A 293 18.89 -0.45 1.68
N GLN A 294 20.00 -1.10 1.32
CA GLN A 294 20.99 -1.61 2.24
C GLN A 294 21.35 -0.51 3.26
N VAL A 295 21.17 -0.82 4.56
CA VAL A 295 21.46 0.12 5.64
C VAL A 295 22.90 -0.06 6.08
N ASN A 296 23.73 0.95 5.80
CA ASN A 296 25.13 1.00 6.21
C ASN A 296 25.33 1.93 7.41
N ILE A 297 26.01 1.44 8.45
CA ILE A 297 26.36 2.23 9.64
C ILE A 297 27.88 2.22 9.85
N PRO A 298 28.51 3.38 10.16
CA PRO A 298 29.94 3.43 10.43
C PRO A 298 30.31 2.66 11.71
N LYS A 299 31.50 2.03 11.69
CA LYS A 299 32.09 1.34 12.87
C LYS A 299 32.41 2.29 14.02
N THR A 300 32.46 3.59 13.75
CA THR A 300 32.81 4.65 14.71
C THR A 300 31.74 5.75 14.65
N ARG A 301 31.25 6.22 15.81
CA ARG A 301 30.25 7.30 15.89
C ARG A 301 30.53 8.25 17.07
N ARG A 302 30.53 9.57 16.83
CA ARG A 302 30.53 10.57 17.92
C ARG A 302 29.12 10.75 18.46
N THR A 303 28.95 10.63 19.77
CA THR A 303 27.65 10.73 20.44
C THR A 303 27.82 10.99 21.93
N TYR A 304 26.80 11.53 22.58
CA TYR A 304 26.82 11.85 24.00
C TYR A 304 27.08 10.62 24.88
N CYS A 305 28.06 10.70 25.79
CA CYS A 305 28.34 9.68 26.78
C CYS A 305 27.70 10.08 28.13
N LYS A 306 26.86 9.20 28.68
CA LYS A 306 26.17 9.42 29.96
C LYS A 306 26.99 9.05 31.20
N SER A 307 28.24 8.60 31.04
CA SER A 307 29.09 8.29 32.21
C SER A 307 29.38 9.54 33.00
N LYS A 308 29.44 9.39 34.33
CA LYS A 308 29.81 10.45 35.27
C LYS A 308 31.15 11.10 34.92
N ASP A 309 32.08 10.32 34.39
CA ASP A 309 33.44 10.78 34.06
C ASP A 309 33.52 11.51 32.70
N CYS A 310 32.51 11.37 31.84
CA CYS A 310 32.54 11.93 30.48
C CYS A 310 31.57 13.10 30.32
N HIS A 311 30.27 12.87 30.55
CA HIS A 311 29.18 13.83 30.32
C HIS A 311 29.29 14.71 29.06
N LYS A 312 29.92 14.20 27.99
CA LYS A 312 30.23 14.94 26.76
C LYS A 312 30.17 14.05 25.52
N HIS A 313 30.26 14.65 24.33
CA HIS A 313 30.27 13.93 23.06
C HIS A 313 31.64 13.32 22.77
N THR A 314 31.74 12.00 22.94
CA THR A 314 32.97 11.23 22.71
C THR A 314 32.82 10.27 21.53
N GLN A 315 33.95 9.76 21.04
CA GLN A 315 33.96 8.71 20.02
C GLN A 315 33.50 7.39 20.63
N HIS A 316 32.60 6.69 19.95
CA HIS A 316 32.14 5.36 20.34
C HIS A 316 32.48 4.34 19.25
N LYS A 317 32.94 3.16 19.67
CA LYS A 317 33.02 1.96 18.84
C LYS A 317 31.63 1.35 18.71
N VAL A 318 31.17 1.13 17.49
CA VAL A 318 29.84 0.60 17.17
C VAL A 318 29.98 -0.88 16.88
N THR A 319 29.18 -1.70 17.56
CA THR A 319 29.08 -3.15 17.30
C THR A 319 27.61 -3.56 17.23
N GLN A 320 27.31 -4.67 16.54
CA GLN A 320 25.95 -5.21 16.54
C GLN A 320 25.70 -5.99 17.84
N TYR A 321 24.57 -5.75 18.49
CA TYR A 321 24.15 -6.54 19.63
C TYR A 321 23.84 -7.97 19.22
N LYS A 322 24.35 -8.94 20.00
CA LYS A 322 24.02 -10.35 19.90
C LYS A 322 23.38 -10.79 21.22
N ALA A 323 22.30 -11.56 21.13
CA ALA A 323 21.72 -12.18 22.31
C ALA A 323 22.70 -13.22 22.87
N GLY A 324 22.95 -13.17 24.18
CA GLY A 324 23.75 -14.18 24.87
C GLY A 324 23.00 -15.50 25.07
N LYS A 325 23.71 -16.52 25.55
CA LYS A 325 23.12 -17.80 25.98
C LYS A 325 22.12 -17.55 27.11
N ALA A 326 20.94 -18.16 27.03
CA ALA A 326 19.95 -18.06 28.08
C ALA A 326 20.44 -18.76 29.37
N SER A 327 20.32 -18.07 30.51
CA SER A 327 20.67 -18.63 31.82
C SER A 327 19.59 -19.59 32.32
N LEU A 328 20.01 -20.74 32.85
CA LEU A 328 19.11 -21.76 33.42
C LEU A 328 18.61 -21.39 34.83
N TYR A 329 19.39 -20.61 35.56
CA TYR A 329 19.10 -20.25 36.97
C TYR A 329 18.10 -19.11 37.11
N ALA A 330 17.72 -18.46 36.01
CA ALA A 330 16.69 -17.43 35.99
C ALA A 330 15.36 -17.98 36.56
N GLN A 331 14.71 -17.22 37.44
CA GLN A 331 13.50 -17.66 38.15
C GLN A 331 12.41 -18.20 37.20
N GLY A 332 12.22 -17.55 36.05
CA GLY A 332 11.24 -17.97 35.04
C GLY A 332 11.56 -19.35 34.43
N LYS A 333 12.84 -19.64 34.19
CA LYS A 333 13.28 -20.93 33.64
C LYS A 333 13.13 -22.04 34.68
N ARG A 334 13.59 -21.82 35.92
CA ARG A 334 13.38 -22.76 37.05
C ARG A 334 11.91 -23.11 37.26
N ARG A 335 11.02 -22.11 37.21
CA ARG A 335 9.57 -22.32 37.32
C ARG A 335 8.99 -23.10 36.15
N TYR A 336 9.43 -22.79 34.93
CA TYR A 336 9.00 -23.50 33.72
C TYR A 336 9.40 -24.97 33.76
N ASP A 337 10.65 -25.26 34.13
CA ASP A 337 11.17 -26.63 34.17
C ASP A 337 10.44 -27.48 35.23
N ARG A 338 10.21 -26.92 36.42
CA ARG A 338 9.39 -27.58 37.46
C ARG A 338 7.93 -27.79 37.04
N LYS A 339 7.38 -26.90 36.20
CA LYS A 339 6.02 -27.08 35.68
C LYS A 339 5.98 -28.13 34.57
N GLN A 340 7.05 -28.23 33.79
CA GLN A 340 7.14 -29.10 32.63
C GLN A 340 7.53 -30.55 33.02
N SER A 341 8.04 -30.77 34.23
CA SER A 341 8.34 -32.11 34.75
C SER A 341 7.08 -32.91 35.08
N GLY A 342 7.11 -34.22 34.83
CA GLY A 342 5.98 -35.13 35.05
C GLY A 342 5.17 -35.40 33.78
N TYR A 343 3.94 -35.87 33.94
CA TYR A 343 3.03 -36.20 32.83
C TYR A 343 2.14 -35.00 32.45
N GLY A 344 1.61 -34.99 31.22
CA GLY A 344 0.68 -33.94 30.75
C GLY A 344 1.20 -33.06 29.59
N GLY A 345 2.38 -33.36 29.05
CA GLY A 345 2.87 -32.74 27.81
C GLY A 345 3.28 -31.26 27.96
N GLN A 346 3.09 -30.47 26.90
CA GLN A 346 3.56 -29.08 26.82
C GLN A 346 2.70 -28.13 27.67
N THR A 347 3.26 -27.53 28.73
CA THR A 347 2.48 -26.78 29.74
C THR A 347 2.38 -25.27 29.54
N LYS A 348 3.11 -24.72 28.56
CA LYS A 348 3.08 -23.30 28.16
C LYS A 348 2.89 -23.16 26.66
N PRO A 349 2.17 -22.12 26.21
CA PRO A 349 1.87 -21.93 24.80
C PRO A 349 3.16 -21.72 23.99
N VAL A 350 3.23 -22.39 22.84
CA VAL A 350 4.26 -22.20 21.82
C VAL A 350 3.68 -21.31 20.74
N PHE A 351 4.39 -20.24 20.38
CA PHE A 351 3.92 -19.28 19.40
C PHE A 351 4.26 -19.72 17.97
N HIS A 352 3.24 -20.06 17.17
CA HIS A 352 3.41 -20.57 15.80
C HIS A 352 3.21 -19.49 14.70
N LYS A 353 2.35 -18.49 14.93
CA LYS A 353 1.91 -17.53 13.90
C LYS A 353 2.87 -16.33 13.76
N LYS A 354 4.14 -16.58 13.41
CA LYS A 354 5.14 -15.51 13.20
C LYS A 354 4.86 -14.72 11.92
N ALA A 355 4.43 -13.46 12.05
CA ALA A 355 4.17 -12.57 10.91
C ALA A 355 5.36 -11.67 10.52
N LYS A 356 6.27 -11.35 11.45
CA LYS A 356 7.37 -10.41 11.20
C LYS A 356 8.56 -11.12 10.55
N THR A 357 9.01 -10.62 9.41
CA THR A 357 10.15 -11.14 8.65
C THR A 357 11.50 -10.56 9.08
N THR A 358 11.50 -9.39 9.73
CA THR A 358 12.71 -8.68 10.17
C THR A 358 12.75 -8.49 11.68
N LYS A 359 13.92 -8.15 12.23
CA LYS A 359 14.11 -7.75 13.64
C LYS A 359 14.58 -6.30 13.71
N LYS A 360 14.36 -5.62 14.84
CA LYS A 360 15.00 -4.31 15.08
C LYS A 360 16.48 -4.57 15.40
N VAL A 361 17.37 -3.99 14.61
CA VAL A 361 18.81 -4.09 14.88
C VAL A 361 19.15 -3.17 16.05
N VAL A 362 19.86 -3.69 17.05
CA VAL A 362 20.34 -2.92 18.19
C VAL A 362 21.85 -2.79 18.09
N LEU A 363 22.33 -1.56 18.17
CA LEU A 363 23.76 -1.24 18.21
C LEU A 363 24.23 -1.17 19.65
N ARG A 364 25.40 -1.73 19.92
CA ARG A 364 26.16 -1.56 21.16
C ARG A 364 27.26 -0.55 20.90
N LEU A 365 27.16 0.59 21.56
CA LEU A 365 28.09 1.71 21.46
C LEU A 365 28.98 1.72 22.70
N GLU A 366 30.28 1.52 22.51
CA GLU A 366 31.28 1.52 23.59
C GLU A 366 32.11 2.80 23.51
N CYS A 367 32.11 3.59 24.59
CA CYS A 367 32.89 4.83 24.68
C CYS A 367 34.38 4.51 24.73
N THR A 368 35.19 5.20 23.92
CA THR A 368 36.65 4.97 23.91
C THR A 368 37.34 5.45 25.19
N ALA A 369 36.79 6.45 25.88
CA ALA A 369 37.37 7.02 27.10
C ALA A 369 37.01 6.21 28.36
N CYS A 370 35.73 6.10 28.70
CA CYS A 370 35.26 5.46 29.95
C CYS A 370 34.81 4.01 29.79
N LYS A 371 34.90 3.41 28.59
CA LYS A 371 34.44 2.04 28.27
C LYS A 371 32.97 1.74 28.61
N THR A 372 32.19 2.77 28.96
CA THR A 372 30.76 2.65 29.22
C THR A 372 30.04 2.26 27.93
N LYS A 373 29.06 1.36 28.06
CA LYS A 373 28.34 0.75 26.95
C LYS A 373 26.91 1.23 26.95
N LYS A 374 26.41 1.69 25.80
CA LYS A 374 25.01 2.08 25.62
C LYS A 374 24.40 1.35 24.41
N GLN A 375 23.10 1.09 24.48
CA GLN A 375 22.36 0.44 23.41
C GLN A 375 21.53 1.45 22.63
N LEU A 376 21.50 1.32 21.31
CA LEU A 376 20.68 2.14 20.42
C LEU A 376 19.90 1.22 19.48
N ALA A 377 18.56 1.24 19.57
CA ALA A 377 17.70 0.49 18.66
C ALA A 377 17.43 1.28 17.38
N LEU A 378 17.57 0.63 16.24
CA LEU A 378 17.21 1.18 14.93
C LEU A 378 15.77 0.84 14.56
N LYS A 379 15.29 1.48 13.49
CA LYS A 379 14.11 0.99 12.76
C LYS A 379 14.41 -0.42 12.22
N ARG A 380 13.37 -1.20 11.88
CA ARG A 380 13.57 -2.54 11.29
C ARG A 380 14.35 -2.40 9.98
N CYS A 381 15.00 -3.43 9.47
CA CYS A 381 15.57 -3.43 8.12
C CYS A 381 15.75 -4.87 7.66
N LYS A 382 15.80 -5.09 6.35
CA LYS A 382 16.08 -6.40 5.76
C LYS A 382 17.59 -6.65 5.66
N HIS A 383 18.33 -5.68 5.14
CA HIS A 383 19.78 -5.73 4.97
C HIS A 383 20.46 -4.69 5.87
N PHE A 384 21.43 -5.14 6.66
CA PHE A 384 22.18 -4.32 7.59
C PHE A 384 23.67 -4.66 7.48
N GLU A 385 24.50 -3.64 7.29
CA GLU A 385 25.95 -3.77 7.26
C GLU A 385 26.60 -2.74 8.19
N LEU A 386 27.77 -3.11 8.71
CA LEU A 386 28.55 -2.29 9.63
C LEU A 386 29.93 -2.02 9.03
N GLY A 387 30.15 -0.78 8.60
CA GLY A 387 31.39 -0.30 8.01
C GLY A 387 31.58 -0.68 6.55
N GLY A 388 30.49 -0.68 5.76
CA GLY A 388 30.60 -0.73 4.30
C GLY A 388 31.07 0.60 3.72
N ASP A 389 31.38 0.60 2.43
CA ASP A 389 31.85 1.81 1.74
C ASP A 389 30.75 2.86 1.63
N LYS A 390 31.19 4.13 1.66
CA LYS A 390 30.28 5.24 1.40
C LYS A 390 29.93 5.27 -0.07
N LYS A 391 28.67 5.52 -0.39
CA LYS A 391 28.22 5.66 -1.78
C LYS A 391 28.94 6.84 -2.45
N THR A 392 29.61 6.59 -3.56
CA THR A 392 30.24 7.62 -4.41
C THR A 392 29.17 8.42 -5.13
N LYS A 393 29.31 9.75 -5.19
CA LYS A 393 28.37 10.62 -5.90
C LYS A 393 28.78 10.69 -7.38
N GLY A 394 27.83 10.44 -8.28
CA GLY A 394 28.03 10.64 -9.73
C GLY A 394 28.96 9.64 -10.42
N ALA A 395 29.27 8.51 -9.78
CA ALA A 395 30.04 7.45 -10.43
C ALA A 395 29.20 6.83 -11.56
N ALA A 396 29.84 6.60 -12.70
CA ALA A 396 29.25 5.84 -13.80
C ALA A 396 28.87 4.44 -13.31
N LEU A 397 27.71 3.96 -13.73
CA LEU A 397 27.31 2.58 -13.49
C LEU A 397 28.26 1.68 -14.30
N VAL A 398 29.02 0.85 -13.59
CA VAL A 398 29.81 -0.21 -14.22
C VAL A 398 28.84 -1.35 -14.49
N PHE A 399 28.62 -1.64 -15.77
CA PHE A 399 27.75 -2.72 -16.23
C PHE A 399 28.50 -4.04 -16.30
#